data_AF-A0A814K7W4-F1
#
_entry.id   AF-A0A814K7W4-F1
#
_cell.length_a   1.000
_cell.length_b   1.000
_cell.length_c   1.000
_cell.angle_alpha   90.00
_cell.angle_beta   90.00
_cell.angle_gamma   90.00
#
_symmetry.space_group_name_H-M   'P 1'
#
loop_
_entity.id
_entity.type
_entity.pdbx_description
1 polymer ?
#
loop_
_entity_poly.entity_id
_entity_poly.type
_entity_poly.pdbx_seq_one_letter_code
_entity_poly.pdbx_strand_id
1 'polypeptide(L)'
;MIHYTKAKQVWVFGMKDRITGKCLFQAVENRKAKTLLPIIQKHILPKSTIYSDCWKAYNLISSLPEHYKHFTVNHSKEFIDKRTGCNTNSIESIWLKCKARIRGINGVY
;
A
#
# COMPACT_ATOMS: atom_id res chain seq x y z
N MET A 1 26.89 -0.07 -30.55
CA MET A 1 26.69 0.24 -29.11
C MET A 1 25.20 0.15 -28.81
N ILE A 2 24.77 -0.80 -28.00
CA ILE A 2 23.37 -0.89 -27.55
C ILE A 2 23.31 -0.16 -26.20
N HIS A 3 22.63 0.99 -26.17
CA HIS A 3 22.34 1.69 -24.91
C HIS A 3 21.17 1.00 -24.23
N TYR A 4 21.43 0.29 -23.12
CA TYR A 4 20.38 -0.13 -22.21
C TYR A 4 19.99 1.04 -21.32
N THR A 5 18.85 1.68 -21.59
CA THR A 5 18.24 2.64 -20.66
C THR A 5 17.61 1.85 -19.50
N LYS A 6 18.03 2.16 -18.27
CA LYS A 6 17.44 1.60 -17.06
C LYS A 6 15.94 1.94 -17.04
N ALA A 7 15.07 0.93 -16.93
CA ALA A 7 13.63 1.14 -16.89
C ALA A 7 13.27 2.16 -15.79
N LYS A 8 12.44 3.16 -16.14
CA LYS A 8 12.03 4.22 -15.22
C LYS A 8 11.25 3.61 -14.05
N GLN A 9 11.77 3.75 -12.83
CA GLN A 9 11.09 3.29 -11.63
C GLN A 9 9.84 4.14 -11.38
N VAL A 10 8.68 3.48 -11.24
CA VAL A 10 7.41 4.11 -10.89
C VAL A 10 6.97 3.59 -9.53
N TRP A 11 6.68 4.51 -8.60
CA TRP A 11 6.06 4.14 -7.33
C TRP A 11 4.54 4.11 -7.49
N VAL A 12 3.90 3.10 -6.92
CA VAL A 12 2.44 2.99 -6.91
C VAL A 12 2.02 2.74 -5.47
N PHE A 13 1.08 3.54 -4.99
CA PHE A 13 0.43 3.39 -3.70
C PHE A 13 -0.91 2.68 -3.89
N GLY A 14 -1.20 1.70 -3.04
CA GLY A 14 -2.37 0.84 -3.18
C GLY A 14 -3.10 0.64 -1.87
N MET A 15 -4.43 0.64 -1.92
CA MET A 15 -5.30 0.37 -0.78
C MET A 15 -6.49 -0.49 -1.21
N LYS A 16 -6.98 -1.32 -0.28
CA LYS A 16 -8.14 -2.18 -0.46
C LYS A 16 -9.09 -1.99 0.72
N ASP A 17 -10.35 -1.73 0.41
CA ASP A 17 -11.43 -1.84 1.39
C ASP A 17 -11.68 -3.33 1.67
N ARG A 18 -11.58 -3.73 2.94
CA ARG A 18 -11.78 -5.11 3.38
C ARG A 18 -13.23 -5.57 3.31
N ILE A 19 -14.19 -4.65 3.43
CA ILE A 19 -15.62 -4.95 3.44
C ILE A 19 -16.13 -5.08 2.01
N THR A 20 -15.90 -4.04 1.20
CA THR A 20 -16.44 -4.01 -0.18
C THR A 20 -15.52 -4.69 -1.20
N GLY A 21 -14.26 -4.93 -0.86
CA GLY A 21 -13.26 -5.46 -1.79
C GLY A 21 -12.75 -4.44 -2.82
N LYS A 22 -13.27 -3.21 -2.83
CA LYS A 22 -12.85 -2.16 -3.74
C LYS A 22 -11.37 -1.82 -3.53
N CYS A 23 -10.65 -1.65 -4.63
CA CYS A 23 -9.22 -1.36 -4.63
C CYS A 23 -8.93 -0.06 -5.35
N LEU A 24 -7.94 0.67 -4.85
CA LEU A 24 -7.37 1.85 -5.49
C LEU A 24 -5.87 1.66 -5.64
N PHE A 25 -5.35 1.92 -6.83
CA PHE A 25 -3.93 1.94 -7.15
C PHE A 25 -3.61 3.26 -7.82
N GLN A 26 -2.71 4.04 -7.23
CA GLN A 26 -2.35 5.38 -7.68
C GLN A 26 -0.84 5.49 -7.85
N ALA A 27 -0.38 5.90 -9.04
CA ALA A 27 1.02 6.25 -9.24
C ALA A 27 1.37 7.48 -8.38
N VAL A 28 2.50 7.42 -7.68
CA VAL A 28 2.98 8.49 -6.81
C VAL A 28 4.42 8.84 -7.14
N GLU A 29 4.80 10.09 -6.91
CA GLU A 29 6.18 10.55 -7.11
C GLU A 29 7.17 9.88 -6.14
N ASN A 30 6.75 9.64 -4.90
CA ASN A 30 7.58 9.06 -3.85
C ASN A 30 6.71 8.48 -2.72
N ARG A 31 7.36 7.76 -1.80
CA ARG A 31 6.75 7.08 -0.65
C ARG A 31 6.81 7.86 0.67
N LYS A 32 6.94 9.20 0.61
CA LYS A 32 7.03 10.05 1.81
C LYS A 32 5.64 10.29 2.40
N ALA A 33 5.58 10.54 3.71
CA ALA A 33 4.34 10.85 4.43
C ALA A 33 3.56 12.00 3.76
N LYS A 34 4.26 13.07 3.37
CA LYS A 34 3.66 14.23 2.66
C LYS A 34 2.91 13.88 1.38
N THR A 35 3.26 12.76 0.74
CA THR A 35 2.62 12.29 -0.50
C THR A 35 1.51 11.29 -0.17
N LEU A 36 1.71 10.41 0.82
CA LEU A 36 0.79 9.31 1.11
C LEU A 36 -0.39 9.72 2.02
N LEU A 37 -0.16 10.57 3.04
CA LEU A 37 -1.20 10.96 3.99
C LEU A 37 -2.37 11.71 3.34
N PRO A 38 -2.15 12.68 2.41
CA PRO A 38 -3.27 13.33 1.73
C PRO A 38 -4.11 12.36 0.89
N ILE A 39 -3.47 11.33 0.30
CA ILE A 39 -4.19 10.29 -0.45
C ILE A 39 -5.06 9.46 0.49
N ILE A 40 -4.54 9.10 1.67
CA ILE A 40 -5.31 8.42 2.71
C ILE A 40 -6.53 9.27 3.11
N GLN A 41 -6.33 10.55 3.43
CA GLN A 41 -7.41 11.46 3.84
C GLN A 41 -8.47 11.65 2.76
N LYS A 42 -8.06 11.66 1.49
CA LYS A 42 -8.98 11.81 0.36
C LYS A 42 -9.88 10.59 0.13
N HIS A 43 -9.37 9.38 0.40
CA HIS A 43 -10.02 8.13 -0.03
C HIS A 43 -10.56 7.27 1.10
N ILE A 44 -10.11 7.50 2.33
CA ILE A 44 -10.54 6.74 3.50
C ILE A 44 -11.45 7.61 4.36
N LEU A 45 -12.63 7.09 4.71
CA LEU A 45 -13.59 7.81 5.53
C LEU A 45 -13.03 8.05 6.94
N PRO A 46 -13.35 9.20 7.58
CA PRO A 46 -12.97 9.44 8.97
C PRO A 46 -13.41 8.34 9.92
N LYS A 47 -12.66 8.15 11.01
CA LYS A 47 -12.86 7.10 12.03
C LYS A 47 -12.76 5.66 11.53
N SER A 48 -12.32 5.45 10.28
CA SER A 48 -12.06 4.11 9.74
C SER A 48 -10.86 3.45 10.42
N THR A 49 -10.83 2.12 10.34
CA THR A 49 -9.68 1.31 10.76
C THR A 49 -8.76 1.05 9.57
N ILE A 50 -7.51 1.47 9.66
CA ILE A 50 -6.47 1.28 8.65
C ILE A 50 -5.52 0.19 9.15
N TYR A 51 -5.24 -0.77 8.27
CA TYR A 51 -4.25 -1.82 8.49
C TYR A 51 -3.12 -1.65 7.48
N SER A 52 -1.89 -1.47 7.95
CA SER A 52 -0.71 -1.33 7.07
C SER A 52 0.50 -2.11 7.60
N ASP A 53 1.60 -2.09 6.84
CA ASP A 53 2.91 -2.45 7.38
C ASP A 53 3.43 -1.37 8.35
N CYS A 54 4.59 -1.60 8.96
CA CYS A 54 5.27 -0.65 9.85
C CYS A 54 6.07 0.43 9.11
N TRP A 55 5.69 0.82 7.89
CA TRP A 55 6.42 1.85 7.15
C TRP A 55 6.36 3.22 7.84
N LYS A 56 7.52 3.89 8.00
CA LYS A 56 7.65 5.15 8.75
C LYS A 56 6.69 6.25 8.30
N ALA A 57 6.31 6.27 7.02
CA ALA A 57 5.39 7.29 6.51
C ALA A 57 3.97 7.18 7.12
N TYR A 58 3.61 6.01 7.65
CA TYR A 58 2.30 5.74 8.24
C TYR A 58 2.23 6.08 9.73
N ASN A 59 3.35 6.40 10.39
CA ASN A 59 3.39 6.68 11.83
C ASN A 59 2.48 7.83 12.26
N LEU A 60 2.16 8.75 11.34
CA LEU A 60 1.32 9.93 11.63
C LEU A 60 -0.17 9.68 11.41
N ILE A 61 -0.58 8.50 10.91
CA ILE A 61 -1.99 8.20 10.58
C ILE A 61 -2.90 8.38 11.81
N SER A 62 -2.50 7.87 12.97
CA SER A 62 -3.28 7.99 14.21
C SER A 62 -3.41 9.43 14.73
N SER A 63 -2.52 10.33 14.29
CA SER A 63 -2.51 11.75 14.70
C SER A 63 -3.25 12.65 13.72
N LEU A 64 -3.79 12.10 12.63
CA LEU A 64 -4.58 12.86 11.65
C LEU A 64 -5.93 13.29 12.24
N PRO A 65 -6.48 14.45 11.81
CA PRO A 65 -7.73 15.00 12.36
C PRO A 65 -8.96 14.11 12.12
N GLU A 66 -8.88 13.15 11.20
CA GLU A 66 -9.96 12.21 10.90
C GLU A 66 -10.09 11.07 11.93
N HIS A 67 -9.20 11.01 12.93
CA HIS A 67 -9.25 10.05 14.04
C HIS A 67 -9.25 8.57 13.60
N TYR A 68 -8.34 8.21 12.68
CA TYR A 68 -8.18 6.83 12.23
C TYR A 68 -7.72 5.91 13.36
N LYS A 69 -8.24 4.68 13.38
CA LYS A 69 -7.64 3.58 14.15
C LYS A 69 -6.58 2.92 13.28
N HIS A 70 -5.31 2.97 13.68
CA HIS A 70 -4.23 2.41 12.89
C HIS A 70 -3.64 1.16 13.54
N PHE A 71 -3.72 0.04 12.82
CA PHE A 71 -3.03 -1.19 13.17
C PHE A 71 -1.91 -1.44 12.17
N THR A 72 -0.77 -1.87 12.68
CA THR A 72 0.39 -2.21 11.86
C THR A 72 0.74 -3.68 12.03
N VAL A 73 1.24 -4.30 10.97
CA VAL A 73 1.84 -5.63 11.03
C VAL A 73 3.31 -5.54 10.66
N ASN A 74 4.16 -6.16 11.46
CA ASN A 74 5.59 -6.21 11.19
C ASN A 74 5.94 -7.50 10.43
N HIS A 75 6.04 -7.38 9.11
CA HIS A 75 6.35 -8.49 8.22
C HIS A 75 7.73 -9.14 8.43
N SER A 76 8.66 -8.51 9.16
CA SER A 76 9.92 -9.18 9.53
C SER A 76 9.78 -10.11 10.73
N LYS A 77 8.67 -10.03 11.47
CA LYS A 77 8.42 -10.81 12.68
C LYS A 77 7.27 -11.79 12.52
N GLU A 78 6.13 -11.33 12.01
CA GLU A 78 4.92 -12.14 11.89
C GLU A 78 4.12 -11.77 10.63
N PHE A 79 3.55 -12.77 9.95
CA PHE A 79 2.66 -12.60 8.79
C PHE A 79 1.25 -12.15 9.17
N ILE A 80 0.89 -12.36 10.44
CA ILE A 80 -0.36 -11.94 11.06
C ILE A 80 0.04 -11.42 12.44
N ASP A 81 -0.35 -10.19 12.78
CA ASP A 81 -0.23 -9.74 14.17
C ASP A 81 -1.22 -10.56 15.01
N LYS A 82 -0.71 -11.49 15.83
CA LYS A 82 -1.54 -12.45 16.57
C LYS A 82 -2.46 -11.80 17.61
N ARG A 83 -2.15 -10.57 18.03
CA ARG A 83 -2.91 -9.83 19.04
C ARG A 83 -4.08 -9.06 18.44
N THR A 84 -3.93 -8.58 17.20
CA THR A 84 -4.93 -7.74 16.52
C THR A 84 -5.60 -8.42 15.34
N GLY A 85 -5.09 -9.58 14.90
CA GLY A 85 -5.51 -10.27 13.68
C GLY A 85 -5.16 -9.51 12.39
N CYS A 86 -4.32 -8.47 12.47
CA CYS A 86 -3.94 -7.67 11.32
C CYS A 86 -3.11 -8.49 10.31
N ASN A 87 -3.55 -8.55 9.05
CA ASN A 87 -2.77 -9.06 7.92
C ASN A 87 -2.97 -8.19 6.67
N THR A 88 -1.97 -8.12 5.80
CA THR A 88 -2.06 -7.39 4.51
C THR A 88 -2.08 -8.35 3.32
N ASN A 89 -2.19 -9.66 3.56
CA ASN A 89 -2.15 -10.73 2.55
C ASN A 89 -3.11 -10.50 1.37
N SER A 90 -4.30 -9.94 1.66
CA SER A 90 -5.28 -9.60 0.63
C SER A 90 -4.74 -8.57 -0.38
N ILE A 91 -4.11 -7.49 0.08
CA ILE A 91 -3.56 -6.47 -0.82
C ILE A 91 -2.29 -6.98 -1.50
N GLU A 92 -1.47 -7.76 -0.80
CA GLU A 92 -0.26 -8.40 -1.37
C GLU A 92 -0.61 -9.36 -2.52
N SER A 93 -1.66 -10.16 -2.37
CA SER A 93 -2.15 -11.07 -3.42
C SER A 93 -2.60 -10.30 -4.67
N ILE A 94 -3.22 -9.13 -4.50
CA ILE A 94 -3.62 -8.28 -5.62
C ILE A 94 -2.39 -7.66 -6.28
N TRP A 95 -1.41 -7.20 -5.50
CA TRP A 95 -0.13 -6.72 -6.03
C TRP A 95 0.60 -7.77 -6.86
N LEU A 96 0.59 -9.03 -6.43
CA LEU A 96 1.18 -10.12 -7.20
C LEU A 96 0.49 -10.27 -8.56
N LYS A 97 -0.85 -10.26 -8.59
CA LYS A 97 -1.62 -10.33 -9.84
C LYS A 97 -1.37 -9.13 -10.76
N CYS A 98 -1.34 -7.91 -10.21
CA CYS A 98 -1.03 -6.70 -10.98
C CYS A 98 0.37 -6.75 -11.59
N LYS A 99 1.38 -7.14 -10.80
CA LYS A 99 2.76 -7.28 -11.29
C LYS A 99 2.90 -8.35 -12.36
N ALA A 100 2.23 -9.50 -12.19
CA ALA A 100 2.23 -10.57 -13.18
C ALA A 100 1.65 -10.09 -14.52
N ARG A 101 0.52 -9.36 -14.49
CA ARG A 101 -0.09 -8.79 -15.69
C ARG A 101 0.84 -7.79 -16.39
N ILE A 102 1.50 -6.90 -15.64
CA ILE A 102 2.46 -5.94 -16.20
C ILE A 102 3.64 -6.67 -16.86
N ARG A 103 4.17 -7.73 -16.23
CA ARG A 103 5.27 -8.54 -16.79
C ARG A 103 4.85 -9.24 -18.08
N GLY A 104 3.66 -9.83 -18.10
CA GLY A 104 3.11 -10.49 -19.29
C GLY A 104 2.85 -9.53 -20.46
N ILE A 105 2.44 -8.29 -20.18
CA ILE A 105 2.29 -7.24 -21.22
C ILE A 105 3.66 -6.82 -21.76
N ASN A 106 4.69 -6.77 -20.92
CA ASN A 106 6.04 -6.38 -21.32
C ASN A 106 6.85 -7.51 -21.99
N GLY A 107 6.26 -8.69 -22.22
CA GLY A 107 6.90 -9.80 -22.95
C GLY A 107 8.12 -10.42 -22.27
N VAL A 108 8.29 -10.21 -20.96
CA VAL A 108 9.41 -10.79 -20.21
C VAL A 108 8.95 -12.11 -19.59
N TYR A 109 9.29 -13.22 -20.25
CA TYR A 109 9.20 -14.58 -19.72
C TYR A 109 10.57 -15.03 -19.22
#